data_AF-A0AB39IYS7-F1
#
_entry.id   AF-A0AB39IYS7-F1
#
_cell.length_a   1.000
_cell.length_b   1.000
_cell.length_c   1.000
_cell.angle_alpha   90.00
_cell.angle_beta   90.00
_cell.angle_gamma   90.00
#
_symmetry.space_group_name_H-M   'P 1'
#
loop_
_entity.id
_entity.type
_entity.pdbx_description
1 polymer ?
#
loop_
_entity_poly.entity_id
_entity_poly.type
_entity_poly.pdbx_seq_one_letter_code
_entity_poly.pdbx_strand_id
1 'polypeptide(L)'
;MIKIKHRLHSLFKGKLFSRPLFYQYPGGLRFSLSESSHALQMFITAHRKASEIAEYVFSSGNLSYLCLRFYGDKRLIISRPLLRQLKQMELLPANQAEYWQEPVEQAPDEEADNGVWHHIAFRLQPDMLSSALWCALATDFPSIQPNPHVLVYLINAEQRMALFPYDDRGMDVIGDNPSQLSDLYQRFNHYLLDNDRPLMARYYRA
;
A
#
# COMPACT_ATOMS: atom_id res chain seq x y z
N MET A 1 -2.25 -21.41 -14.14
CA MET A 1 -1.83 -20.49 -13.06
C MET A 1 -2.69 -19.23 -13.17
N ILE A 2 -3.45 -18.87 -12.13
CA ILE A 2 -4.28 -17.64 -12.15
C ILE A 2 -3.34 -16.43 -12.09
N LYS A 3 -3.53 -15.45 -12.97
CA LYS A 3 -2.78 -14.19 -12.97
C LYS A 3 -3.07 -13.37 -11.70
N ILE A 4 -2.04 -12.77 -11.10
CA ILE A 4 -2.12 -11.93 -9.89
C ILE A 4 -3.12 -10.79 -10.11
N LYS A 5 -3.09 -10.10 -11.26
CA LYS A 5 -4.04 -9.02 -11.57
C LYS A 5 -5.49 -9.45 -11.37
N HIS A 6 -5.88 -10.58 -11.98
CA HIS A 6 -7.23 -11.10 -11.89
C HIS A 6 -7.60 -11.47 -10.44
N ARG A 7 -6.65 -12.03 -9.70
CA ARG A 7 -6.84 -12.38 -8.29
C ARG A 7 -7.07 -11.15 -7.42
N LEU A 8 -6.26 -10.10 -7.56
CA LEU A 8 -6.43 -8.84 -6.84
C LEU A 8 -7.79 -8.20 -7.18
N HIS A 9 -8.15 -8.16 -8.46
CA HIS A 9 -9.45 -7.65 -8.90
C HIS A 9 -10.61 -8.41 -8.26
N SER A 10 -10.54 -9.75 -8.21
CA SER A 10 -11.57 -10.60 -7.58
C SER A 10 -11.64 -10.41 -6.07
N LEU A 11 -10.50 -10.40 -5.37
CA LEU A 11 -10.46 -10.25 -3.90
C LEU A 11 -11.05 -8.92 -3.45
N PHE A 12 -10.77 -7.85 -4.19
CA PHE A 12 -11.07 -6.49 -3.79
C PHE A 12 -12.16 -5.83 -4.64
N LYS A 13 -12.91 -6.63 -5.43
CA LYS A 13 -14.03 -6.19 -6.28
C LYS A 13 -13.65 -5.02 -7.21
N GLY A 14 -12.41 -5.01 -7.69
CA GLY A 14 -11.85 -3.95 -8.55
C GLY A 14 -11.53 -2.62 -7.87
N LYS A 15 -11.72 -2.49 -6.55
CA LYS A 15 -11.58 -1.21 -5.83
C LYS A 15 -10.24 -1.00 -5.12
N LEU A 16 -9.30 -1.95 -5.23
CA LEU A 16 -8.02 -1.90 -4.50
C LEU A 16 -7.19 -0.64 -4.79
N PHE A 17 -7.28 -0.13 -6.02
CA PHE A 17 -6.51 1.03 -6.47
C PHE A 17 -7.34 2.32 -6.54
N SER A 18 -8.62 2.25 -6.17
CA SER A 18 -9.52 3.41 -6.14
C SER A 18 -9.14 4.36 -5.02
N ARG A 19 -9.37 5.67 -5.23
CA ARG A 19 -9.07 6.73 -4.26
C ARG A 19 -10.34 7.50 -3.87
N PRO A 20 -10.48 7.91 -2.61
CA PRO A 20 -9.67 7.52 -1.44
C PRO A 20 -10.00 6.07 -0.99
N LEU A 21 -8.98 5.26 -0.70
CA LEU A 21 -9.14 3.80 -0.53
C LEU A 21 -10.01 3.42 0.68
N PHE A 22 -9.73 3.98 1.85
CA PHE A 22 -10.49 3.76 3.08
C PHE A 22 -12.02 3.82 2.89
N TYR A 23 -12.53 4.84 2.21
CA TYR A 23 -13.98 5.02 2.03
C TYR A 23 -14.63 3.99 1.09
N GLN A 24 -13.82 3.22 0.35
CA GLN A 24 -14.32 2.17 -0.53
C GLN A 24 -14.63 0.86 0.21
N TYR A 25 -14.15 0.71 1.46
CA TYR A 25 -14.25 -0.52 2.24
C TYR A 25 -14.89 -0.27 3.61
N PRO A 26 -16.19 -0.58 3.77
CA PRO A 26 -16.86 -0.62 5.07
C PRO A 26 -16.06 -1.45 6.09
N GLY A 27 -15.84 -0.91 7.29
CA GLY A 27 -15.00 -1.53 8.32
C GLY A 27 -13.49 -1.39 8.09
N GLY A 28 -13.04 -0.76 7.01
CA GLY A 28 -11.64 -0.39 6.85
C GLY A 28 -11.13 0.41 8.05
N LEU A 29 -9.83 0.31 8.31
CA LEU A 29 -9.13 1.06 9.34
C LEU A 29 -8.18 2.07 8.69
N ARG A 30 -8.01 3.21 9.35
CA ARG A 30 -7.03 4.23 8.97
C ARG A 30 -6.17 4.57 10.17
N PHE A 31 -4.87 4.49 9.98
CA PHE A 31 -3.87 4.71 11.03
C PHE A 31 -3.11 6.02 10.79
N SER A 32 -2.86 6.77 11.87
CA SER A 32 -1.90 7.87 11.94
C SER A 32 -0.51 7.31 12.24
N LEU A 33 0.41 7.49 11.30
CA LEU A 33 1.75 6.93 11.36
C LEU A 33 2.75 7.87 12.05
N SER A 34 2.76 9.16 11.72
CA SER A 34 3.65 10.12 12.39
C SER A 34 3.07 11.54 12.47
N GLU A 35 3.48 12.27 13.52
CA GLU A 35 3.03 13.65 13.82
C GLU A 35 4.18 14.55 14.36
N SER A 36 5.44 14.22 14.03
CA SER A 36 6.60 15.03 14.46
C SER A 36 6.87 16.19 13.49
N SER A 37 7.61 17.22 13.95
CA SER A 37 8.11 18.31 13.10
C SER A 37 9.45 18.00 12.41
N HIS A 38 10.10 16.87 12.74
CA HIS A 38 11.40 16.49 12.19
C HIS A 38 11.29 15.30 11.24
N ALA A 39 11.63 15.51 9.96
CA ALA A 39 11.49 14.53 8.88
C ALA A 39 12.04 13.13 9.21
N LEU A 40 13.26 13.05 9.78
CA LEU A 40 13.86 11.75 10.13
C LEU A 40 13.05 11.03 11.24
N GLN A 41 12.57 11.77 12.23
CA GLN A 41 11.78 11.20 13.32
C GLN A 41 10.39 10.77 12.82
N MET A 42 9.78 11.56 11.93
CA MET A 42 8.53 11.21 11.25
C MET A 42 8.68 9.88 10.53
N PHE A 43 9.69 9.77 9.67
CA PHE A 43 9.98 8.55 8.91
C PHE A 43 10.23 7.33 9.81
N ILE A 44 11.11 7.45 10.82
CA ILE A 44 11.40 6.32 11.74
C ILE A 44 10.14 5.89 12.49
N THR A 45 9.33 6.85 12.95
CA THR A 45 8.09 6.55 13.68
C THR A 45 7.07 5.87 12.77
N ALA A 46 6.89 6.40 11.56
CA ALA A 46 5.99 5.85 10.57
C ALA A 46 6.39 4.43 10.18
N HIS A 47 7.68 4.21 9.91
CA HIS A 47 8.22 2.91 9.53
C HIS A 47 8.01 1.88 10.64
N ARG A 48 8.31 2.23 11.89
CA ARG A 48 8.06 1.35 13.05
C ARG A 48 6.57 0.99 13.17
N LYS A 49 5.66 1.97 13.20
CA LYS A 49 4.22 1.71 13.37
C LYS A 49 3.65 0.89 12.21
N ALA A 50 4.03 1.21 10.97
CA ALA A 50 3.59 0.48 9.80
C ALA A 50 4.11 -0.97 9.82
N SER A 51 5.35 -1.18 10.26
CA SER A 51 5.95 -2.51 10.41
C SER A 51 5.21 -3.33 11.46
N GLU A 52 4.91 -2.78 12.65
CA GLU A 52 4.15 -3.49 13.70
C GLU A 52 2.77 -3.97 13.19
N ILE A 53 2.05 -3.11 12.46
CA ILE A 53 0.75 -3.45 11.88
C ILE A 53 0.91 -4.49 10.77
N ALA A 54 1.88 -4.31 9.88
CA ALA A 54 2.10 -5.22 8.76
C ALA A 54 2.55 -6.60 9.25
N GLU A 55 3.52 -6.70 10.15
CA GLU A 55 3.93 -7.96 10.77
C GLU A 55 2.76 -8.69 11.40
N TYR A 56 1.85 -7.98 12.09
CA TYR A 56 0.62 -8.59 12.61
C TYR A 56 -0.24 -9.19 11.49
N VAL A 57 -0.49 -8.43 10.42
CA VAL A 57 -1.32 -8.89 9.29
C VAL A 57 -0.68 -10.03 8.50
N PHE A 58 0.65 -10.07 8.40
CA PHE A 58 1.41 -11.01 7.56
C PHE A 58 2.10 -12.14 8.35
N SER A 59 1.88 -12.22 9.67
CA SER A 59 2.57 -13.15 10.58
C SER A 59 2.40 -14.65 10.27
N SER A 60 1.32 -15.06 9.60
CA SER A 60 0.98 -16.47 9.46
C SER A 60 1.58 -17.18 8.23
N GLY A 61 2.56 -16.58 7.53
CA GLY A 61 3.23 -17.21 6.38
C GLY A 61 2.34 -17.38 5.15
N ASN A 62 1.22 -16.65 5.11
CA ASN A 62 0.17 -16.78 4.12
C ASN A 62 0.61 -16.38 2.71
N LEU A 63 -0.15 -16.84 1.71
CA LEU A 63 -0.01 -16.37 0.34
C LEU A 63 -0.27 -14.87 0.25
N SER A 64 0.80 -14.11 0.07
CA SER A 64 0.81 -12.67 0.08
C SER A 64 1.42 -12.09 -1.20
N TYR A 65 0.98 -10.90 -1.59
CA TYR A 65 1.47 -10.20 -2.77
C TYR A 65 1.93 -8.78 -2.40
N LEU A 66 2.93 -8.31 -3.13
CA LEU A 66 3.31 -6.92 -3.20
C LEU A 66 2.91 -6.41 -4.58
N CYS A 67 2.18 -5.30 -4.64
CA CYS A 67 1.90 -4.58 -5.87
C CYS A 67 2.47 -3.17 -5.77
N LEU A 68 3.45 -2.89 -6.62
CA LEU A 68 4.02 -1.55 -6.81
C LEU A 68 3.25 -0.84 -7.92
N ARG A 69 2.85 0.40 -7.69
CA ARG A 69 2.11 1.20 -8.66
C ARG A 69 2.75 2.58 -8.80
N PHE A 70 2.96 3.04 -10.03
CA PHE A 70 3.53 4.36 -10.32
C PHE A 70 2.98 4.92 -11.62
N TYR A 71 2.90 6.23 -11.71
CA TYR A 71 2.46 6.94 -12.90
C TYR A 71 3.66 7.23 -13.82
N GLY A 72 3.45 7.19 -15.13
CA GLY A 72 4.48 7.54 -16.10
C GLY A 72 4.05 7.40 -17.56
N ASP A 73 5.01 7.57 -18.47
CA ASP A 73 4.82 7.38 -19.92
C ASP A 73 4.46 5.91 -20.24
N LYS A 74 3.59 5.71 -21.24
CA LYS A 74 3.20 4.39 -21.76
C LYS A 74 4.38 3.44 -22.00
N ARG A 75 5.56 3.97 -22.33
CA ARG A 75 6.80 3.20 -22.48
C ARG A 75 7.49 3.07 -21.13
N LEU A 76 7.37 1.88 -20.52
CA LEU A 76 8.02 1.50 -19.26
C LEU A 76 9.54 1.79 -19.22
N ILE A 77 10.18 1.83 -20.38
CA ILE A 77 11.61 2.11 -20.53
C ILE A 77 12.02 3.49 -20.01
N ILE A 78 11.10 4.44 -19.98
CA ILE A 78 11.33 5.78 -19.44
C ILE A 78 11.45 5.71 -17.92
N SER A 79 10.76 4.79 -17.26
CA SER A 79 10.84 4.53 -15.82
C SER A 79 12.07 3.72 -15.41
N ARG A 80 13.04 3.50 -16.30
CA ARG A 80 14.30 2.78 -16.02
C ARG A 80 15.01 3.24 -14.73
N PRO A 81 15.16 4.56 -14.43
CA PRO A 81 15.80 5.00 -13.19
C PRO A 81 15.07 4.51 -11.93
N LEU A 82 13.73 4.63 -11.92
CA LEU A 82 12.86 4.12 -10.85
C LEU A 82 13.02 2.60 -10.71
N LEU A 83 12.97 1.85 -11.82
CA LEU A 83 13.14 0.39 -11.79
C LEU A 83 14.52 -0.02 -11.27
N ARG A 84 15.57 0.77 -11.52
CA ARG A 84 16.90 0.51 -10.94
C ARG A 84 16.91 0.67 -9.43
N GLN A 85 16.26 1.71 -8.89
CA GLN A 85 16.15 1.90 -7.44
C GLN A 85 15.37 0.75 -6.80
N LEU A 86 14.22 0.36 -7.36
CA LEU A 86 13.45 -0.78 -6.85
C LEU A 86 14.27 -2.07 -6.86
N LYS A 87 15.09 -2.29 -7.89
CA LYS A 87 15.99 -3.45 -7.95
C LYS A 87 17.08 -3.39 -6.86
N GLN A 88 17.63 -2.22 -6.56
CA GLN A 88 18.60 -2.03 -5.47
C GLN A 88 17.98 -2.30 -4.09
N MET A 89 16.68 -2.08 -3.95
CA MET A 89 15.91 -2.37 -2.74
C MET A 89 15.37 -3.80 -2.69
N GLU A 90 15.75 -4.65 -3.66
CA GLU A 90 15.28 -6.03 -3.78
C GLU A 90 13.76 -6.17 -4.00
N LEU A 91 13.10 -5.11 -4.47
CA LEU A 91 11.66 -5.04 -4.76
C LEU A 91 11.32 -5.23 -6.24
N LEU A 92 12.22 -5.84 -7.01
CA LEU A 92 11.98 -6.29 -8.37
C LEU A 92 12.60 -7.66 -8.57
N PRO A 93 11.88 -8.75 -8.26
CA PRO A 93 12.39 -10.09 -8.48
C PRO A 93 12.59 -10.32 -9.98
N ALA A 94 13.70 -10.96 -10.34
CA ALA A 94 14.08 -11.16 -11.74
C ALA A 94 13.07 -12.00 -12.53
N ASN A 95 12.37 -12.91 -11.85
CA ASN A 95 11.39 -13.82 -12.41
C ASN A 95 10.09 -13.74 -11.58
N GLN A 96 8.94 -14.04 -12.20
CA GLN A 96 7.62 -14.16 -11.53
C GLN A 96 6.88 -12.86 -11.18
N ALA A 97 7.32 -11.71 -11.69
CA ALA A 97 6.53 -10.49 -11.65
C ALA A 97 5.51 -10.45 -12.78
N GLU A 98 4.27 -10.06 -12.46
CA GLU A 98 3.26 -9.68 -13.43
C GLU A 98 3.26 -8.17 -13.60
N TYR A 99 3.25 -7.73 -14.86
CA TYR A 99 3.19 -6.32 -15.25
C TYR A 99 1.92 -6.02 -16.03
N TRP A 100 1.26 -4.90 -15.73
CA TRP A 100 0.18 -4.36 -16.53
C TRP A 100 0.09 -2.84 -16.42
N GLN A 101 -0.71 -2.25 -17.31
CA GLN A 101 -1.01 -0.82 -17.34
C GLN A 101 -2.51 -0.59 -17.17
N GLU A 102 -2.86 0.56 -16.60
CA GLU A 102 -4.22 1.08 -16.54
C GLU A 102 -4.20 2.56 -16.98
N PRO A 103 -5.20 3.01 -17.76
CA PRO A 103 -5.31 4.42 -18.11
C PRO A 103 -5.54 5.26 -16.85
N VAL A 104 -5.17 6.54 -16.93
CA VAL A 104 -5.57 7.52 -15.92
C VAL A 104 -7.06 7.83 -16.13
N GLU A 105 -7.84 7.79 -15.05
CA GLU A 105 -9.22 8.28 -15.06
C GLU A 105 -9.17 9.81 -15.22
N GLN A 106 -9.78 10.33 -16.28
CA GLN A 106 -9.82 11.76 -16.58
C GLN A 106 -11.22 12.30 -16.30
N ALA A 107 -11.28 13.46 -15.67
CA ALA A 107 -12.53 14.21 -15.64
C ALA A 107 -12.85 14.74 -17.07
N PRO A 108 -14.14 14.93 -17.42
CA PRO A 108 -14.54 15.34 -18.76
C PRO A 108 -13.92 16.67 -19.26
N ASP A 109 -13.44 17.50 -18.34
CA ASP A 109 -12.90 18.85 -18.54
C ASP A 109 -11.38 18.94 -18.38
N GLU A 110 -10.69 17.83 -18.11
CA GLU A 110 -9.23 17.79 -17.98
C GLU A 110 -8.53 17.64 -19.34
N GLU A 111 -7.36 18.27 -19.48
CA GLU A 111 -6.49 18.04 -20.63
C GLU A 111 -6.10 16.55 -20.70
N ALA A 112 -5.99 16.03 -21.94
CA ALA A 112 -5.68 14.62 -22.16
C ALA A 112 -4.30 14.25 -21.60
N ASP A 113 -4.29 13.65 -20.41
CA ASP A 113 -3.14 12.98 -19.82
C ASP A 113 -2.82 11.70 -20.62
N ASN A 114 -1.68 11.71 -21.31
CA ASN A 114 -1.21 10.57 -22.10
C ASN A 114 -0.45 9.52 -21.26
N GLY A 115 -0.28 9.75 -19.97
CA GLY A 115 0.34 8.83 -19.03
C GLY A 115 -0.54 7.64 -18.66
N VAL A 116 0.05 6.70 -17.94
CA VAL A 116 -0.61 5.48 -17.46
C VAL A 116 -0.14 5.14 -16.06
N TRP A 117 -0.99 4.41 -15.34
CA TRP A 117 -0.61 3.70 -14.13
C TRP A 117 0.06 2.38 -14.49
N HIS A 118 1.35 2.26 -14.21
CA HIS A 118 2.07 1.00 -14.26
C HIS A 118 1.86 0.22 -12.97
N HIS A 119 1.70 -1.08 -13.10
CA HIS A 119 1.59 -2.01 -11.98
C HIS A 119 2.61 -3.13 -12.16
N ILE A 120 3.34 -3.42 -11.08
CA ILE A 120 4.24 -4.57 -11.00
C ILE A 120 3.87 -5.33 -9.74
N ALA A 121 3.35 -6.54 -9.90
CA ALA A 121 2.94 -7.37 -8.78
C ALA A 121 3.65 -8.72 -8.76
N PHE A 122 4.01 -9.18 -7.57
CA PHE A 122 4.69 -10.45 -7.34
C PHE A 122 4.37 -10.98 -5.94
N ARG A 123 4.77 -12.22 -5.66
CA ARG A 123 4.61 -12.81 -4.33
C ARG A 123 5.49 -12.05 -3.32
N LEU A 124 4.89 -11.56 -2.26
CA LEU A 124 5.61 -10.90 -1.16
C LEU A 124 6.36 -11.97 -0.35
N GLN A 125 7.66 -11.76 -0.15
CA GLN A 125 8.47 -12.51 0.80
C GLN A 125 8.62 -11.70 2.10
N PRO A 126 8.74 -12.35 3.29
CA PRO A 126 8.80 -11.63 4.57
C PRO A 126 9.94 -10.62 4.68
N ASP A 127 11.10 -10.92 4.11
CA ASP A 127 12.29 -10.06 4.08
C ASP A 127 12.09 -8.76 3.27
N MET A 128 11.17 -8.77 2.31
CA MET A 128 10.84 -7.59 1.49
C MET A 128 9.98 -6.56 2.21
N LEU A 129 9.37 -6.92 3.35
CA LEU A 129 8.35 -6.08 4.00
C LEU A 129 8.92 -4.72 4.43
N SER A 130 10.09 -4.72 5.07
CA SER A 130 10.74 -3.49 5.54
C SER A 130 11.10 -2.55 4.38
N SER A 131 11.65 -3.10 3.28
CA SER A 131 11.97 -2.33 2.07
C SER A 131 10.73 -1.78 1.37
N ALA A 132 9.64 -2.56 1.32
CA ALA A 132 8.38 -2.11 0.74
C ALA A 132 7.77 -0.96 1.55
N LEU A 133 7.79 -1.06 2.89
CA LEU A 133 7.34 0.03 3.76
C LEU A 133 8.25 1.26 3.63
N TRP A 134 9.57 1.08 3.52
CA TRP A 134 10.50 2.18 3.24
C TRP A 134 10.08 2.97 1.99
N CYS A 135 9.83 2.29 0.86
CA CYS A 135 9.39 2.92 -0.38
C CYS A 135 8.16 3.82 -0.19
N ALA A 136 7.15 3.31 0.51
CA ALA A 136 5.90 4.03 0.69
C ALA A 136 6.08 5.29 1.54
N LEU A 137 6.81 5.15 2.65
CA LEU A 137 6.91 6.16 3.70
C LEU A 137 7.99 7.22 3.42
N ALA A 138 8.94 6.93 2.52
CA ALA A 138 9.97 7.88 2.14
C ALA A 138 9.45 8.95 1.17
N THR A 139 8.29 8.75 0.52
CA THR A 139 7.79 9.53 -0.62
C THR A 139 7.89 11.05 -0.42
N ASP A 140 7.50 11.56 0.76
CA ASP A 140 7.47 13.00 1.07
C ASP A 140 8.80 13.53 1.65
N PHE A 141 9.83 12.69 1.71
CA PHE A 141 11.16 13.03 2.24
C PHE A 141 12.26 12.87 1.17
N PRO A 142 12.58 13.93 0.41
CA PRO A 142 13.62 13.88 -0.61
C PRO A 142 15.02 13.50 -0.08
N SER A 143 15.30 13.79 1.19
CA SER A 143 16.57 13.48 1.85
C SER A 143 16.70 12.01 2.31
N ILE A 144 15.58 11.26 2.33
CA ILE A 144 15.58 9.84 2.69
C ILE A 144 15.67 9.05 1.40
N GLN A 145 16.75 8.29 1.24
CA GLN A 145 17.06 7.56 0.02
C GLN A 145 17.36 6.09 0.36
N PRO A 146 17.02 5.14 -0.52
CA PRO A 146 16.37 5.33 -1.83
C PRO A 146 14.91 5.75 -1.74
N ASN A 147 14.46 6.58 -2.70
CA ASN A 147 13.07 7.06 -2.80
C ASN A 147 12.57 6.97 -4.26
N PRO A 148 12.00 5.81 -4.64
CA PRO A 148 11.54 5.59 -6.02
C PRO A 148 10.19 6.25 -6.33
N HIS A 149 9.55 6.93 -5.35
CA HIS A 149 8.23 7.54 -5.48
C HIS A 149 7.16 6.59 -6.05
N VAL A 150 7.06 5.39 -5.46
CA VAL A 150 6.06 4.37 -5.85
C VAL A 150 5.01 4.20 -4.77
N LEU A 151 3.78 3.95 -5.21
CA LEU A 151 2.70 3.50 -4.32
C LEU A 151 2.89 2.00 -4.03
N VAL A 152 2.73 1.62 -2.77
CA VAL A 152 2.96 0.26 -2.29
C VAL A 152 1.66 -0.31 -1.74
N TYR A 153 1.24 -1.44 -2.29
CA TYR A 153 0.11 -2.22 -1.77
C TYR A 153 0.63 -3.57 -1.30
N LEU A 154 0.44 -3.86 -0.01
CA LEU A 154 0.74 -5.15 0.59
C LEU A 154 -0.58 -5.91 0.72
N ILE A 155 -0.65 -7.12 0.19
CA ILE A 155 -1.89 -7.89 0.12
C ILE A 155 -1.70 -9.25 0.81
N ASN A 156 -2.47 -9.51 1.87
CA ASN A 156 -2.63 -10.86 2.42
C ASN A 156 -3.85 -11.49 1.73
N ALA A 157 -3.61 -12.27 0.69
CA ALA A 157 -4.69 -12.81 -0.14
C ALA A 157 -5.50 -13.90 0.57
N GLU A 158 -4.89 -14.58 1.53
CA GLU A 158 -5.54 -15.63 2.32
C GLU A 158 -6.48 -15.04 3.37
N GLN A 159 -6.04 -13.99 4.07
CA GLN A 159 -6.89 -13.25 5.01
C GLN A 159 -7.78 -12.21 4.33
N ARG A 160 -7.68 -12.02 3.01
CA ARG A 160 -8.45 -11.04 2.23
C ARG A 160 -8.25 -9.61 2.77
N MET A 161 -7.02 -9.29 3.14
CA MET A 161 -6.60 -7.98 3.69
C MET A 161 -5.64 -7.29 2.74
N ALA A 162 -5.66 -5.96 2.72
CA ALA A 162 -4.63 -5.15 2.09
C ALA A 162 -4.25 -3.95 2.97
N LEU A 163 -2.97 -3.61 2.94
CA LEU A 163 -2.41 -2.41 3.56
C LEU A 163 -1.96 -1.48 2.44
N PHE A 164 -2.26 -0.20 2.60
CA PHE A 164 -1.85 0.86 1.71
C PHE A 164 -1.32 2.05 2.54
N PRO A 165 -0.02 2.04 2.90
CA PRO A 165 0.66 3.24 3.37
C PRO A 165 0.80 4.21 2.19
N TYR A 166 0.21 5.40 2.30
CA TYR A 166 0.29 6.42 1.24
C TYR A 166 1.53 7.30 1.38
N ASP A 167 1.88 7.64 2.62
CA ASP A 167 3.05 8.45 3.01
C ASP A 167 3.34 8.21 4.51
N ASP A 168 4.23 9.00 5.09
CA ASP A 168 4.63 8.94 6.49
C ASP A 168 3.54 9.35 7.50
N ARG A 169 2.43 9.93 7.02
CA ARG A 169 1.33 10.42 7.86
C ARG A 169 0.30 9.35 8.09
N GLY A 170 0.06 8.46 7.13
CA GLY A 170 -0.98 7.45 7.33
C GLY A 170 -0.98 6.23 6.43
N MET A 171 -1.79 5.27 6.86
CA MET A 171 -1.98 3.98 6.20
C MET A 171 -3.41 3.51 6.34
N ASP A 172 -3.97 3.05 5.21
CA ASP A 172 -5.26 2.37 5.16
C ASP A 172 -5.04 0.85 5.29
N VAL A 173 -5.85 0.20 6.11
CA VAL A 173 -5.92 -1.27 6.21
C VAL A 173 -7.35 -1.69 5.94
N ILE A 174 -7.56 -2.40 4.83
CA ILE A 174 -8.87 -2.75 4.32
C ILE A 174 -8.97 -4.24 4.09
N GLY A 175 -10.19 -4.77 4.00
CA GLY A 175 -10.38 -6.17 3.71
C GLY A 175 -11.80 -6.65 3.97
N ASP A 176 -11.99 -7.94 3.72
CA ASP A 176 -13.24 -8.66 3.94
C ASP A 176 -13.04 -9.72 5.04
N ASN A 177 -12.44 -9.27 6.15
CA ASN A 177 -12.14 -10.08 7.33
C ASN A 177 -12.46 -9.27 8.61
N PRO A 178 -13.74 -9.24 9.01
CA PRO A 178 -14.19 -8.43 10.14
C PRO A 178 -13.51 -8.79 11.47
N SER A 179 -13.17 -10.07 11.68
CA SER A 179 -12.46 -10.52 12.89
C SER A 179 -11.06 -9.92 12.96
N GLN A 180 -10.26 -10.02 11.89
CA GLN A 180 -8.91 -9.47 11.90
C GLN A 180 -8.90 -7.94 11.95
N LEU A 181 -9.85 -7.28 11.28
CA LEU A 181 -10.03 -5.83 11.40
C LEU A 181 -10.43 -5.43 12.82
N SER A 182 -11.33 -6.17 13.46
CA SER A 182 -11.68 -5.93 14.87
C SER A 182 -10.46 -6.08 15.79
N ASP A 183 -9.66 -7.13 15.60
CA ASP A 183 -8.45 -7.35 16.39
C ASP A 183 -7.45 -6.21 16.21
N LEU A 184 -7.22 -5.77 14.96
CA LEU A 184 -6.38 -4.61 14.65
C LEU A 184 -6.91 -3.33 15.30
N TYR A 185 -8.21 -3.09 15.25
CA TYR A 185 -8.86 -1.93 15.85
C TYR A 185 -8.63 -1.85 17.37
N GLN A 186 -8.72 -2.99 18.06
CA GLN A 186 -8.52 -3.06 19.50
C GLN A 186 -7.02 -3.00 19.85
N ARG A 187 -6.18 -3.77 19.15
CA ARG A 187 -4.73 -3.87 19.42
C ARG A 187 -3.98 -2.59 19.14
N PHE A 188 -4.28 -1.94 18.02
CA PHE A 188 -3.59 -0.74 17.55
C PHE A 188 -4.48 0.50 17.67
N ASN A 189 -5.37 0.50 18.67
CA ASN A 189 -6.34 1.58 18.86
C ASN A 189 -5.68 2.95 19.00
N HIS A 190 -4.52 3.02 19.65
CA HIS A 190 -3.70 4.23 19.85
C HIS A 190 -3.01 4.72 18.58
N TYR A 191 -3.02 3.94 17.50
CA TYR A 191 -2.50 4.36 16.19
C TYR A 191 -3.61 4.82 15.24
N LEU A 192 -4.89 4.64 15.57
CA LEU A 192 -5.99 5.02 14.68
C LEU A 192 -6.04 6.54 14.48
N LEU A 193 -6.30 6.97 13.25
CA LEU A 193 -6.47 8.38 12.92
C LEU A 193 -7.74 8.93 13.58
N ASP A 194 -7.58 9.97 14.40
CA ASP A 194 -8.68 10.50 15.21
C ASP A 194 -9.82 11.09 14.39
N ASN A 195 -9.53 11.74 13.26
CA ASN A 195 -10.54 12.31 12.38
C ASN A 195 -11.54 11.25 11.87
N ASP A 196 -11.06 10.05 11.55
CA ASP A 196 -11.87 8.94 11.01
C ASP A 196 -12.31 7.94 12.09
N ARG A 197 -11.86 8.12 13.34
CA ARG A 197 -12.18 7.23 14.48
C ARG A 197 -13.69 7.07 14.72
N PRO A 198 -14.54 8.11 14.65
CA PRO A 198 -15.98 7.94 14.78
C PRO A 198 -16.59 7.04 13.69
N LEU A 199 -16.05 7.06 12.47
CA LEU A 199 -16.52 6.21 11.38
C LEU A 199 -16.11 4.75 11.60
N MET A 200 -14.84 4.50 11.95
CA MET A 200 -14.34 3.16 12.28
C MET A 200 -15.08 2.56 13.47
N ALA A 201 -15.36 3.37 14.49
CA ALA A 201 -16.06 2.94 15.71
C ALA A 201 -17.46 2.34 15.45
N ARG A 202 -18.15 2.75 14.38
CA ARG A 202 -19.48 2.20 14.02
C ARG A 202 -19.45 0.70 13.72
N TYR A 203 -18.29 0.14 13.42
CA TYR A 203 -18.12 -1.28 13.09
C TYR A 203 -17.59 -2.12 14.27
N TYR A 204 -16.93 -1.50 15.24
CA TYR A 204 -16.11 -2.23 16.24
C TYR A 204 -16.36 -1.84 17.69
N ARG A 205 -17.13 -0.79 17.97
CA ARG A 205 -17.59 -0.51 19.33
C ARG A 205 -18.85 -1.34 19.60
N ALA A 206 -18.74 -2.25 20.56
CA ALA A 206 -19.88 -2.87 21.24
C ALA A 206 -20.38 -1.95 22.36
#